data_AF-A0A2W7PJ47-F1
#
_entry.id   AF-A0A2W7PJ47-F1
#
_cell.length_a   1.000
_cell.length_b   1.000
_cell.length_c   1.000
_cell.angle_alpha   90.00
_cell.angle_beta   90.00
_cell.angle_gamma   90.00
#
_symmetry.space_group_name_H-M   'P 1'
#
loop_
_entity.id
_entity.type
_entity.pdbx_description
1 polymer ?
#
loop_
_entity_poly.entity_id
_entity_poly.type
_entity_poly.pdbx_seq_one_letter_code
_entity_poly.pdbx_strand_id
1 'polypeptide(L)'
;MRFIEAEAAIEAALRAGNLEQEQLRALIETSAAARAELRYIHPVRHLETPPLLSPEQIAHYNELRGYGAGSPCDAVPDGHDSAMWRRHNGCED
;
A
#
# COMPACT_ATOMS: atom_id res chain seq x y z
N MET A 1 -14.75 2.32 -14.77
CA MET A 1 -13.46 2.58 -14.09
C MET A 1 -12.36 1.87 -14.88
N ARG A 2 -11.38 2.61 -15.43
CA ARG A 2 -10.41 2.07 -16.41
C ARG A 2 -9.71 0.77 -16.02
N PHE A 3 -9.32 0.60 -14.75
CA PHE A 3 -8.67 -0.64 -14.30
C PHE A 3 -9.63 -1.85 -14.31
N ILE A 4 -10.87 -1.71 -13.82
CA ILE A 4 -11.88 -2.79 -13.88
C ILE A 4 -12.20 -3.17 -15.33
N GLU A 5 -12.31 -2.18 -16.22
CA GLU A 5 -12.55 -2.41 -17.64
C GLU A 5 -11.40 -3.17 -18.31
N ALA A 6 -10.15 -2.83 -17.98
CA ALA A 6 -8.97 -3.53 -18.50
C ALA A 6 -8.87 -4.98 -18.00
N GLU A 7 -9.16 -5.24 -16.72
CA GLU A 7 -9.21 -6.60 -16.17
C GLU A 7 -10.34 -7.43 -16.82
N ALA A 8 -11.51 -6.82 -17.03
CA ALA A 8 -12.63 -7.48 -17.73
C ALA A 8 -12.28 -7.83 -19.19
N ALA A 9 -11.48 -7.00 -19.87
CA ALA A 9 -11.01 -7.29 -21.22
C ALA A 9 -10.06 -8.50 -21.27
N ILE A 10 -9.18 -8.65 -20.27
CA ILE A 10 -8.33 -9.85 -20.13
C ILE A 10 -9.21 -11.10 -19.96
N GLU A 11 -10.19 -11.05 -19.07
CA GLU A 11 -11.10 -12.19 -18.85
C GLU A 11 -11.89 -12.56 -20.11
N ALA A 12 -12.47 -11.56 -20.79
CA ALA A 12 -13.22 -11.78 -22.03
C ALA A 12 -12.36 -12.41 -23.12
N ALA A 13 -11.12 -11.95 -23.28
CA ALA A 13 -10.19 -12.47 -24.28
C ALA A 13 -9.76 -13.91 -23.98
N LEU A 14 -9.51 -14.25 -22.71
CA LEU A 14 -9.23 -15.63 -22.29
C LEU A 14 -10.42 -16.55 -22.56
N ARG A 15 -11.64 -16.08 -22.28
CA ARG A 15 -12.88 -16.85 -22.51
C ARG A 15 -13.14 -17.14 -23.99
N ALA A 16 -12.70 -16.26 -24.89
CA ALA A 16 -12.84 -16.45 -26.34
C ALA A 16 -11.95 -17.58 -26.90
N GLY A 17 -10.87 -17.94 -26.20
CA GLY A 17 -10.08 -19.15 -26.48
C GLY A 17 -9.10 -19.08 -27.65
N ASN A 18 -8.95 -17.92 -28.31
CA ASN A 18 -8.03 -17.69 -29.43
C ASN A 18 -7.01 -16.57 -29.14
N LEU A 19 -6.64 -16.40 -27.87
CA LEU A 19 -5.76 -15.33 -27.42
C LEU A 19 -4.29 -15.68 -27.65
N GLU A 20 -3.62 -14.90 -28.50
CA GLU A 20 -2.18 -15.00 -28.75
C GLU A 20 -1.36 -14.32 -27.66
N GLN A 21 -0.09 -14.71 -27.51
CA GLN A 21 0.78 -14.18 -26.45
C GLN A 21 1.00 -12.67 -26.55
N GLU A 22 1.12 -12.12 -27.76
CA GLU A 22 1.30 -10.69 -27.98
C GLU A 22 0.06 -9.89 -27.57
N GLN A 23 -1.13 -10.42 -27.85
CA GLN A 23 -2.40 -9.82 -27.46
C GLN A 23 -2.58 -9.85 -25.94
N LEU A 24 -2.24 -10.97 -25.28
CA LEU A 24 -2.26 -11.07 -23.82
C LEU A 24 -1.32 -10.05 -23.18
N ARG A 25 -0.10 -9.89 -23.73
CA ARG A 25 0.86 -8.90 -23.26
C ARG A 25 0.30 -7.47 -23.32
N ALA A 26 -0.28 -7.08 -24.45
CA ALA A 26 -0.87 -5.75 -24.61
C ALA A 26 -2.03 -5.48 -23.63
N LEU A 27 -2.88 -6.49 -23.37
CA LEU A 27 -3.96 -6.38 -22.39
C LEU A 27 -3.42 -6.23 -20.95
N ILE A 28 -2.41 -7.01 -20.59
CA ILE A 28 -1.74 -6.90 -19.28
C ILE A 28 -1.09 -5.53 -19.11
N GLU A 29 -0.38 -5.02 -20.13
CA GLU A 29 0.25 -3.70 -20.08
C GLU A 29 -0.78 -2.58 -19.89
N THR A 30 -1.93 -2.68 -20.56
CA THR A 30 -3.05 -1.76 -20.39
C THR A 30 -3.59 -1.77 -18.96
N SER A 31 -3.81 -2.97 -18.39
CA SER A 31 -4.24 -3.10 -17.00
C SER A 31 -3.20 -2.56 -16.01
N ALA A 32 -1.93 -2.90 -16.22
CA ALA A 32 -0.83 -2.45 -15.38
C ALA A 32 -0.70 -0.93 -15.39
N ALA A 33 -0.85 -0.27 -16.55
CA ALA A 33 -0.85 1.18 -16.66
C ALA A 33 -2.03 1.81 -15.89
N ALA A 34 -3.24 1.27 -16.04
CA ALA A 34 -4.42 1.75 -15.30
C ALA A 34 -4.26 1.59 -13.78
N ARG A 35 -3.70 0.46 -13.32
CA ARG A 35 -3.39 0.22 -11.90
C ARG A 35 -2.31 1.16 -11.39
N ALA A 36 -1.26 1.38 -12.17
CA ALA A 36 -0.16 2.27 -11.82
C ALA A 36 -0.66 3.70 -11.61
N GLU A 37 -1.57 4.19 -12.46
CA GLU A 37 -2.15 5.51 -12.33
C GLU A 37 -3.01 5.65 -11.06
N LEU A 38 -3.87 4.66 -10.78
CA LEU A 38 -4.63 4.62 -9.52
C LEU A 38 -3.70 4.61 -8.30
N ARG A 39 -2.64 3.79 -8.38
CA ARG A 39 -1.62 3.73 -7.32
C ARG A 39 -0.84 5.02 -7.22
N TYR A 40 -0.63 5.80 -8.28
CA TYR A 40 0.11 7.05 -8.26
C TYR A 40 -0.67 8.16 -7.55
N ILE A 41 -1.99 8.25 -7.79
CA ILE A 41 -2.84 9.30 -7.21
C ILE A 41 -2.76 9.32 -5.68
N HIS A 42 -2.78 8.16 -5.02
CA HIS A 42 -2.81 8.08 -3.56
C HIS A 42 -1.51 8.58 -2.88
N PRO A 43 -0.31 8.04 -3.19
CA PRO A 43 0.97 8.53 -2.69
C PRO A 43 1.26 9.98 -3.06
N VAL A 44 0.81 10.46 -4.22
CA VAL A 44 0.94 11.89 -4.56
C VAL A 44 0.22 12.76 -3.55
N ARG A 45 -1.02 12.39 -3.16
CA ARG A 45 -1.71 13.13 -2.09
C ARG A 45 -0.93 13.08 -0.77
N HIS A 46 -0.36 11.92 -0.43
CA HIS A 46 0.50 11.82 0.75
C HIS A 46 1.78 12.65 0.65
N LEU A 47 2.35 12.83 -0.54
CA LEU A 47 3.53 13.66 -0.78
C LEU A 47 3.20 15.17 -0.72
N GLU A 48 2.03 15.55 -1.23
CA GLU A 48 1.56 16.95 -1.29
C GLU A 48 1.01 17.45 0.06
N THR A 49 0.63 16.55 0.97
CA THR A 49 -0.01 16.93 2.25
C THR A 49 0.96 17.59 3.25
N PRO A 50 2.16 17.04 3.55
CA PRO A 50 3.04 17.60 4.59
C PRO A 50 3.41 19.08 4.40
N PRO A 51 3.67 19.59 3.19
CA PRO A 51 3.93 21.03 2.98
C PRO A 51 2.80 21.97 3.40
N LEU A 52 1.57 21.47 3.57
CA LEU A 52 0.41 22.25 3.99
C LEU A 52 0.20 22.27 5.51
N LEU A 53 1.00 21.49 6.25
CA LEU A 53 0.82 21.25 7.68
C LEU A 53 1.89 21.97 8.51
N SER A 54 1.52 22.38 9.72
CA SER A 54 2.48 22.82 10.74
C SER A 54 3.32 21.63 11.26
N PRO A 55 4.47 21.87 11.91
CA PRO A 55 5.25 20.81 12.53
C PRO A 55 4.43 19.94 13.52
N GLU A 56 3.56 20.55 14.32
CA GLU A 56 2.68 19.85 15.27
C GLU A 56 1.65 18.98 14.54
N GLN A 57 1.09 19.50 13.43
CA GLN A 57 0.16 18.75 12.60
C GLN A 57 0.85 17.57 11.90
N ILE A 58 2.11 17.71 11.47
CA ILE A 58 2.90 16.63 10.91
C ILE A 58 3.14 15.53 11.95
N ALA A 59 3.54 15.90 13.18
CA ALA A 59 3.72 14.95 14.27
C ALA A 59 2.43 14.15 14.54
N HIS A 60 1.30 14.84 14.70
CA HIS A 60 0.02 14.17 14.92
C HIS A 60 -0.43 13.32 13.73
N TYR A 61 -0.23 13.80 12.50
CA TYR A 61 -0.51 13.02 11.29
C TYR A 61 0.32 11.72 11.22
N ASN A 62 1.59 11.78 11.62
CA ASN A 62 2.47 10.60 11.68
C ASN A 62 2.03 9.61 12.76
N GLU A 63 1.55 10.07 13.92
CA GLU A 63 0.93 9.21 14.94
C GLU A 63 -0.29 8.47 14.38
N LEU A 64 -1.23 9.19 13.74
CA LEU A 64 -2.42 8.59 13.13
C LEU A 64 -2.09 7.60 12.01
N ARG A 65 -0.95 7.80 11.33
CA ARG A 65 -0.42 6.90 10.30
C ARG A 65 0.29 5.66 10.86
N GLY A 66 0.48 5.60 12.18
CA GLY A 66 1.22 4.51 12.85
C GLY A 66 2.74 4.66 12.79
N TYR A 67 3.27 5.79 12.33
CA TYR A 67 4.71 6.10 12.35
C TYR A 67 5.17 6.73 13.68
N GLY A 68 4.23 7.17 14.52
CA GLY A 68 4.52 7.73 15.84
C GLY A 68 4.72 6.69 16.94
N ALA A 69 4.44 5.41 16.68
CA ALA A 69 4.83 4.35 17.60
C ALA A 69 6.36 4.27 17.59
N GLY A 70 6.99 4.57 18.73
CA GLY A 70 8.39 4.21 18.96
C GLY A 70 8.59 2.70 18.72
N SER A 71 9.84 2.25 18.75
CA SER A 71 10.13 0.82 18.59
C SER A 71 9.20 0.01 19.51
N PRO A 72 8.45 -0.98 18.99
CA PRO A 72 7.60 -1.82 19.83
C PRO A 72 8.41 -2.57 20.91
N CYS A 73 9.74 -2.63 20.76
CA CYS A 73 10.69 -3.10 21.76
C CYS A 73 10.77 -2.20 23.00
N ASP A 74 10.50 -0.91 22.85
CA ASP A 74 10.57 0.11 23.91
C ASP A 74 9.18 0.45 24.48
N ALA A 75 8.11 -0.08 23.86
CA ALA A 75 6.72 0.23 24.18
C ALA A 75 5.94 -1.02 24.63
N VAL A 76 6.43 -1.72 25.66
CA VAL A 76 5.70 -2.84 26.30
C VAL A 76 4.44 -2.29 27.00
N PRO A 77 3.21 -2.73 26.64
CA PRO A 77 2.00 -2.23 27.28
C PRO A 77 1.85 -2.73 28.73
N ASP A 78 1.21 -1.93 29.58
CA ASP A 78 0.90 -2.32 30.94
C ASP A 78 0.12 -3.64 31.00
N GLY A 79 0.52 -4.51 31.93
CA GLY A 79 -0.08 -5.84 32.10
C GLY A 79 0.43 -6.92 31.14
N HIS A 80 1.39 -6.61 30.27
CA HIS A 80 2.02 -7.60 29.40
C HIS A 80 3.38 -8.05 29.94
N ASP A 81 3.71 -9.32 29.73
CA ASP A 81 5.05 -9.84 29.99
C ASP A 81 6.04 -9.24 28.98
N SER A 82 7.08 -8.59 29.50
CA SER A 82 8.04 -7.85 28.68
C SER A 82 8.87 -8.75 27.76
N ALA A 83 9.24 -9.94 28.22
CA ALA A 83 10.04 -10.89 27.44
C ALA A 83 9.23 -11.48 26.28
N MET A 84 7.97 -11.89 26.54
CA MET A 84 7.09 -12.38 25.48
C MET A 84 6.72 -11.29 24.47
N TRP A 85 6.45 -10.07 24.92
CA TRP A 85 6.13 -8.95 24.04
C TRP A 85 7.29 -8.60 23.09
N ARG A 86 8.50 -8.46 23.62
CA ARG A 86 9.70 -8.15 22.82
C ARG A 86 10.00 -9.26 21.81
N ARG A 87 9.88 -10.53 22.22
CA ARG A 87 10.05 -11.67 21.31
C ARG A 87 9.02 -11.70 20.18
N HIS A 88 7.76 -11.37 20.46
CA HIS A 88 6.71 -11.30 19.44
C HIS A 88 6.96 -10.20 18.40
N ASN A 89 7.54 -9.08 18.83
CA ASN A 89 7.86 -7.95 17.97
C ASN A 89 9.25 -8.05 17.30
N GLY A 90 9.90 -9.21 17.37
CA GLY A 90 11.18 -9.46 16.70
C GLY A 90 12.33 -8.60 17.22
N CYS A 91 12.28 -8.19 18.48
CA CYS A 91 13.36 -7.46 19.13
C CYS A 91 14.56 -8.38 19.34
N GLU A 92 15.76 -7.92 18.95
CA GLU A 92 17.01 -8.61 19.30
C GLU A 92 17.24 -8.54 20.84
N ASP A 93 17.89 -9.56 21.38
CA ASP A 93 18.19 -9.69 22.82
C ASP A 93 19.19 -8.63 23.32
#